data_AF-A0A2D5HP03-F1
#
_entry.id   AF-A0A2D5HP03-F1
#
_cell.length_a   1.000
_cell.length_b   1.000
_cell.length_c   1.000
_cell.angle_alpha   90.00
_cell.angle_beta   90.00
_cell.angle_gamma   90.00
#
_symmetry.space_group_name_H-M   'P 1'
#
loop_
_entity.id
_entity.type
_entity.pdbx_description
1 polymer ?
#
loop_
_entity_poly.entity_id
_entity_poly.type
_entity_poly.pdbx_seq_one_letter_code
_entity_poly.pdbx_strand_id
1 'polypeptide(L)' 'MNKELLKKGVKKIIYFIFCSFSGPIFFYQALKNREHFFYYPVLSFGLIIMVLAIFFGFIGIKLIIISLLGKKKN' A
#
# COMPACT_ATOMS: atom_id res chain seq x y z
N MET A 1 -5.75 -13.57 21.20
CA MET A 1 -6.10 -12.70 20.05
C MET A 1 -6.22 -11.26 20.50
N ASN A 2 -5.46 -10.33 19.91
CA ASN A 2 -5.53 -8.90 20.21
C ASN A 2 -6.41 -8.16 19.18
N LYS A 3 -7.66 -7.86 19.55
CA LYS A 3 -8.65 -7.25 18.66
C LYS A 3 -8.27 -5.85 18.17
N GLU A 4 -7.58 -5.05 18.99
CA GLU A 4 -7.14 -3.71 18.59
C GLU A 4 -6.06 -3.78 17.52
N LEU A 5 -5.09 -4.69 17.70
CA LEU A 5 -4.01 -4.89 16.74
C LEU A 5 -4.55 -5.45 15.42
N LEU A 6 -5.55 -6.34 15.49
CA LEU A 6 -6.25 -6.86 14.32
C LEU A 6 -6.93 -5.73 13.54
N LYS A 7 -7.68 -4.85 14.21
CA LYS A 7 -8.32 -3.68 13.57
C LYS A 7 -7.29 -2.76 12.89
N LYS A 8 -6.14 -2.53 13.53
CA LYS A 8 -5.03 -1.78 12.94
C LYS A 8 -4.45 -2.47 11.69
N GLY A 9 -4.25 -3.79 11.74
CA GLY A 9 -3.78 -4.58 10.61
C GLY A 9 -4.74 -4.54 9.42
N VAL A 10 -6.04 -4.76 9.65
CA VAL A 10 -7.09 -4.67 8.63
C VAL A 10 -7.13 -3.29 8.00
N LYS A 11 -7.05 -2.21 8.81
CA LYS A 11 -7.00 -0.84 8.28
C LYS A 11 -5.80 -0.63 7.34
N LYS A 12 -4.64 -1.20 7.66
CA LYS A 12 -3.45 -1.14 6.78
C LYS A 12 -3.63 -1.95 5.50
N ILE A 13 -4.31 -3.10 5.55
CA ILE A 13 -4.66 -3.88 4.35
C ILE A 13 -5.62 -3.09 3.44
N ILE A 14 -6.61 -2.38 3.99
CA ILE A 14 -7.51 -1.54 3.17
C ILE A 14 -6.72 -0.47 2.42
N TYR A 15 -5.76 0.20 3.09
CA TYR A 15 -4.88 1.15 2.43
C TYR A 15 -4.01 0.48 1.36
N PHE A 16 -3.46 -0.70 1.63
CA PHE A 16 -2.70 -1.47 0.65
C PHE A 16 -3.52 -1.78 -0.60
N ILE A 17 -4.76 -2.27 -0.44
CA ILE A 17 -5.64 -2.59 -1.56
C ILE A 17 -5.91 -1.34 -2.39
N PHE A 18 -6.27 -0.23 -1.75
CA PHE A 18 -6.52 1.03 -2.44
C PHE A 18 -5.29 1.50 -3.22
N CYS A 19 -4.12 1.55 -2.59
CA CYS A 19 -2.87 1.94 -3.24
C CYS A 19 -2.47 0.99 -4.38
N SER A 20 -2.74 -0.31 -4.26
CA SER A 20 -2.42 -1.32 -5.28
C SER A 20 -3.20 -1.14 -6.58
N PHE A 21 -4.40 -0.55 -6.51
CA PHE A 21 -5.14 -0.17 -7.71
C PHE A 21 -4.77 1.23 -8.19
N SER A 22 -4.70 2.22 -7.29
CA SER A 22 -4.42 3.60 -7.67
C SER A 22 -3.03 3.79 -8.27
N GLY A 23 -1.98 3.18 -7.70
CA GLY A 23 -0.60 3.34 -8.16
C GLY A 23 -0.41 2.98 -9.64
N PRO A 24 -0.76 1.74 -10.06
CA PRO A 24 -0.70 1.33 -11.46
C PRO A 24 -1.57 2.18 -12.38
N ILE A 25 -2.74 2.65 -11.92
CA ILE A 25 -3.59 3.55 -12.72
C ILE A 25 -2.87 4.86 -13.01
N PHE A 26 -2.32 5.53 -11.98
CA PHE A 26 -1.56 6.77 -12.18
C PHE A 26 -0.31 6.55 -13.04
N PHE A 27 0.41 5.45 -12.81
CA PHE A 27 1.58 5.09 -13.59
C PHE A 27 1.23 4.89 -15.08
N TYR A 28 0.19 4.11 -15.38
CA TYR A 28 -0.27 3.88 -16.75
C TYR A 28 -0.74 5.18 -17.42
N GLN A 29 -1.48 6.03 -16.69
CA GLN A 29 -1.92 7.31 -17.19
C GLN A 29 -0.74 8.25 -17.50
N ALA A 30 0.31 8.26 -16.68
CA ALA A 30 1.52 9.02 -17.00
C ALA A 30 2.17 8.49 -18.28
N LEU A 31 2.33 7.17 -18.43
CA LEU A 31 2.92 6.59 -19.64
C LEU A 31 2.13 6.89 -20.93
N LYS A 32 0.81 7.04 -20.83
CA LYS A 32 -0.03 7.43 -21.98
C LYS A 32 0.13 8.91 -22.36
N ASN A 33 0.48 9.77 -21.41
CA ASN A 33 0.49 11.23 -21.57
C ASN A 33 1.93 11.81 -21.50
N ARG A 34 2.89 11.22 -22.23
CA ARG A 34 4.31 11.61 -22.16
C ARG A 34 4.60 13.03 -22.61
N GLU A 35 3.83 13.55 -23.56
CA GLU A 35 3.97 14.92 -24.09
C GLU A 35 3.36 15.99 -23.16
N HIS A 36 2.65 15.58 -22.10
CA HIS A 36 2.00 16.52 -21.18
C HIS A 36 3.01 17.05 -20.15
N PHE A 37 2.95 18.34 -19.83
CA PHE A 37 3.83 18.97 -18.83
C PHE A 37 3.82 18.27 -17.46
N PHE A 38 2.69 17.65 -17.09
CA PHE A 38 2.55 16.86 -15.85
C PHE A 38 3.05 15.41 -15.94
N TYR A 39 3.72 14.99 -17.01
CA TYR A 39 4.22 13.63 -17.17
C TYR A 39 5.08 13.18 -15.97
N TYR A 40 6.17 13.88 -15.68
CA TYR A 40 7.09 13.52 -14.59
C TYR A 40 6.44 13.58 -13.20
N PRO A 41 5.64 14.62 -12.87
CA PRO A 41 4.89 14.65 -11.61
C PRO A 41 3.96 13.43 -11.41
N VAL A 42 3.14 13.09 -12.41
CA VAL A 42 2.16 12.00 -12.29
C VAL A 42 2.86 10.64 -12.27
N LEU A 43 3.93 10.47 -13.06
CA LEU A 43 4.75 9.26 -13.06
C LEU A 43 5.36 9.00 -11.68
N SER A 44 5.98 10.02 -11.10
CA SER A 44 6.60 9.94 -9.77
C SER A 44 5.57 9.64 -8.69
N PHE A 45 4.39 10.28 -8.76
CA PHE A 45 3.29 10.03 -7.84
C PHE A 45 2.79 8.58 -7.90
N GLY A 46 2.62 8.01 -9.10
CA GLY A 46 2.26 6.61 -9.28
C GLY A 46 3.27 5.65 -8.66
N LEU A 47 4.57 5.88 -8.89
CA LEU A 47 5.66 5.08 -8.31
C LEU A 47 5.68 5.16 -6.77
N ILE A 48 5.51 6.34 -6.20
CA ILE A 48 5.44 6.53 -4.74
C ILE A 48 4.27 5.75 -4.15
N ILE A 49 3.08 5.81 -4.78
CA ILE A 49 1.91 5.06 -4.32
C ILE A 49 2.18 3.54 -4.37
N MET A 50 2.85 3.04 -5.41
CA MET A 50 3.18 1.61 -5.52
C MET A 50 4.14 1.17 -4.40
N VAL A 51 5.15 1.98 -4.06
CA VAL A 51 6.04 1.71 -2.91
C VAL A 51 5.26 1.72 -1.59
N LEU A 52 4.36 2.68 -1.41
CA LEU A 52 3.50 2.74 -0.23
C LEU A 52 2.55 1.54 -0.13
N ALA A 53 2.04 1.04 -1.25
CA ALA A 53 1.24 -0.17 -1.29
C ALA A 53 2.02 -1.34 -0.68
N ILE A 54 3.22 -1.60 -1.20
CA ILE A 54 4.09 -2.68 -0.71
C ILE A 54 4.34 -2.52 0.80
N PHE A 55 4.68 -1.31 1.26
CA PHE A 55 4.90 -1.02 2.68
C PHE A 55 3.67 -1.31 3.55
N PHE A 56 2.48 -0.86 3.14
CA PHE A 56 1.25 -1.13 3.88
C PHE A 56 0.84 -2.60 3.85
N GLY A 57 1.12 -3.31 2.75
CA GLY A 57 0.87 -4.74 2.63
C GLY A 57 1.67 -5.53 3.67
N PHE A 58 2.99 -5.30 3.73
CA PHE A 58 3.85 -5.96 4.72
C PHE A 58 3.44 -5.66 6.16
N ILE A 59 3.19 -4.39 6.49
CA ILE A 59 2.79 -4.00 7.85
C ILE A 59 1.42 -4.55 8.21
N GLY A 60 0.46 -4.51 7.27
CA GLY A 60 -0.89 -5.02 7.47
C GLY A 60 -0.88 -6.51 7.79
N ILE A 61 -0.20 -7.31 6.95
CA ILE A 61 -0.07 -8.76 7.15
C ILE A 61 0.63 -9.05 8.49
N LYS A 62 1.75 -8.39 8.78
CA LYS A 62 2.49 -8.55 10.04
C LYS A 62 1.61 -8.29 11.26
N LEU A 63 0.83 -7.21 11.26
CA LEU A 63 -0.07 -6.87 12.36
C LEU A 63 -1.20 -7.89 12.52
N ILE A 64 -1.78 -8.37 11.42
CA ILE A 64 -2.80 -9.42 11.44
C ILE A 64 -2.22 -10.69 12.07
N ILE A 65 -1.06 -11.17 11.60
CA ILE A 65 -0.40 -12.38 12.13
C ILE A 65 -0.14 -12.22 13.63
N ILE A 66 0.49 -11.12 14.07
CA ILE A 66 0.79 -10.87 15.48
C ILE A 66 -0.50 -10.79 16.31
N SER A 67 -1.58 -10.25 15.75
CA SER A 67 -2.86 -10.12 16.47
C SER A 67 -3.54 -11.47 16.70
N LEU A 68 -3.39 -12.40 15.76
CA LEU A 68 -4.01 -13.72 15.80
C LEU A 68 -3.16 -14.70 16.61
N LEU A 69 -1.87 -14.81 16.29
CA LEU A 69 -0.96 -15.82 16.85
C LEU A 69 -0.09 -15.31 18.01
N GLY A 70 -0.10 -14.00 18.30
CA GLY A 70 0.80 -13.39 19.26
C GLY A 70 2.17 -13.05 18.65
N LYS A 71 3.01 -12.35 19.43
CA LYS A 71 4.40 -12.08 19.02
C LYS A 71 5.20 -13.39 19.14
N LYS A 72 6.04 -13.68 18.13
CA LYS A 72 7.05 -14.74 18.23
C LYS A 72 7.91 -14.46 19.48
N LYS A 73 7.85 -15.36 20.45
CA LYS A 73 8.73 -15.36 21.62
C LYS A 73 10.03 -16.00 21.15
N ASN A 74 11.09 -15.22 21.05
CA ASN A 74 12.43 -15.73 20.81
C ASN A 74 12.94 -16.44 22.06
#